data_AF-A0A060C939-F1
#
_entry.id   AF-A0A060C939-F1
#
_cell.length_a   1.000
_cell.length_b   1.000
_cell.length_c   1.000
_cell.angle_alpha   90.00
_cell.angle_beta   90.00
_cell.angle_gamma   90.00
#
_symmetry.space_group_name_H-M   'P 1'
#
loop_
_entity.id
_entity.type
_entity.pdbx_description
1 polymer ?
#
loop_
_entity_poly.entity_id
_entity_poly.type
_entity_poly.pdbx_seq_one_letter_code
_entity_poly.pdbx_strand_id
1 'polypeptide(L)'
;QAHRPEEPWQRFNWTMTIGRRWDTSSETYDRWGPERTTVTPENVGEKVHLRVEVQVLPRLARSNGLLFLIRTYLISLDELVTNPAWAKRLRRVLRSLPPEIADYKGLSRYKDTVIEWLAPYEDGQ
;
A
#
# COMPACT_ATOMS: atom_id res chain seq x y z
N GLN A 1 0.70 4.71 28.69
CA GLN A 1 1.62 3.69 29.26
C GLN A 1 2.91 3.74 28.45
N ALA A 2 4.08 3.95 29.07
CA ALA A 2 5.33 4.15 28.33
C ALA A 2 5.84 2.82 27.73
N HIS A 3 6.31 2.84 26.49
CA HIS A 3 6.88 1.68 25.79
C HIS A 3 8.05 1.08 26.58
N ARG A 4 7.86 -0.13 27.14
CA ARG A 4 8.90 -0.90 27.81
C ARG A 4 9.78 -1.59 26.76
N PRO A 5 11.08 -1.78 27.00
CA PRO A 5 11.99 -2.45 26.05
C PRO A 5 11.51 -3.83 25.57
N GLU A 6 10.74 -4.54 26.38
CA GLU A 6 10.33 -5.93 26.15
C GLU A 6 9.01 -6.07 25.37
N GLU A 7 8.31 -4.97 25.12
CA GLU A 7 7.03 -4.96 24.40
C GLU A 7 7.09 -3.93 23.26
N PRO A 8 7.71 -4.27 22.11
CA PRO A 8 7.74 -3.37 20.97
C PRO A 8 6.32 -3.17 20.43
N TRP A 9 5.93 -1.92 20.22
CA TRP A 9 4.66 -1.62 19.58
C TRP A 9 4.78 -1.80 18.06
N GLN A 10 3.72 -2.32 17.45
CA GLN A 10 3.64 -2.55 16.01
C GLN A 10 2.37 -1.92 15.43
N ARG A 11 2.49 -1.30 14.25
CA ARG A 11 1.36 -0.93 13.41
C ARG A 11 1.63 -1.27 11.95
N PHE A 12 0.57 -1.13 11.16
CA PHE A 12 0.65 -1.21 9.71
C PHE A 12 0.33 0.15 9.09
N ASN A 13 1.08 0.50 8.05
CA ASN A 13 0.67 1.54 7.09
C ASN A 13 0.58 0.89 5.71
N TRP A 14 -0.21 1.46 4.82
CA TRP A 14 -0.33 0.95 3.46
C TRP A 14 -0.53 2.07 2.45
N THR A 15 -0.09 1.82 1.22
CA THR A 15 -0.38 2.63 0.04
C THR A 15 -0.38 1.71 -1.19
N MET A 16 -0.54 2.26 -2.39
CA MET A 16 -0.33 1.52 -3.63
C MET A 16 0.78 2.18 -4.44
N THR A 17 1.50 1.38 -5.21
CA THR A 17 2.66 1.79 -5.98
C THR A 17 2.57 1.21 -7.39
N ILE A 18 3.13 1.92 -8.36
CA ILE A 18 3.23 1.48 -9.74
C ILE A 18 4.59 0.80 -9.93
N GLY A 19 4.56 -0.43 -10.46
CA GLY A 19 5.70 -1.33 -10.53
C GLY A 19 6.17 -1.84 -9.18
N ARG A 20 7.13 -2.77 -9.22
CA ARG A 20 7.78 -3.34 -8.02
C ARG A 20 8.92 -2.42 -7.52
N ARG A 21 8.61 -1.13 -7.32
CA ARG A 21 9.59 -0.09 -7.02
C ARG A 21 9.69 0.19 -5.51
N TRP A 22 10.88 0.01 -4.95
CA TRP A 22 11.16 0.33 -3.55
C TRP A 22 11.37 1.82 -3.32
N ASP A 23 12.15 2.44 -4.20
CA ASP A 23 12.49 3.85 -4.17
C ASP A 23 11.41 4.69 -4.85
N THR A 24 10.48 5.19 -4.04
CA THR A 24 9.45 6.16 -4.42
C THR A 24 9.67 7.46 -3.68
N SER A 25 10.93 7.91 -3.62
CA SER A 25 11.32 9.11 -2.89
C SER A 25 11.12 10.38 -3.74
N SER A 26 11.05 11.54 -3.09
CA SER A 26 10.89 12.82 -3.80
C SER A 26 12.09 13.12 -4.72
N GLU A 27 13.28 12.65 -4.36
CA GLU A 27 14.55 12.82 -5.08
C GLU A 27 14.55 12.14 -6.46
N THR A 28 13.68 11.15 -6.67
CA THR A 28 13.55 10.42 -7.94
C THR A 28 12.17 10.57 -8.57
N TYR A 29 11.40 11.58 -8.16
CA TYR A 29 10.00 11.78 -8.56
C TYR A 29 9.81 11.87 -10.08
N ASP A 30 10.74 12.49 -10.81
CA ASP A 30 10.74 12.56 -12.28
C ASP A 30 10.71 11.16 -12.93
N ARG A 31 11.24 10.15 -12.25
CA ARG A 31 11.35 8.78 -12.75
C ARG A 31 10.14 7.92 -12.46
N TRP A 32 9.42 8.15 -11.36
CA TRP A 32 8.32 7.28 -10.92
C TRP A 32 6.96 7.97 -10.86
N GLY A 33 6.92 9.29 -10.64
CA GLY A 33 5.68 10.06 -10.57
C GLY A 33 4.82 9.95 -11.84
N PRO A 34 5.40 10.09 -13.05
CA PRO A 34 4.67 9.94 -14.30
C PRO A 34 4.04 8.56 -14.50
N GLU A 35 4.60 7.49 -13.90
CA GLU A 35 4.07 6.13 -14.08
C GLU A 35 2.62 6.00 -13.57
N ARG A 36 2.18 6.87 -12.65
CA ARG A 36 0.79 6.92 -12.17
C ARG A 36 -0.26 7.20 -13.25
N THR A 37 0.13 7.74 -14.40
CA THR A 37 -0.79 7.99 -15.54
C THR A 37 -0.79 6.86 -16.57
N THR A 38 -0.05 5.78 -16.30
CA THR A 38 0.19 4.71 -17.29
C THR A 38 -0.53 3.40 -16.93
N VAL A 39 -1.44 3.46 -15.95
CA VAL A 39 -2.31 2.34 -15.57
C VAL A 39 -3.48 2.28 -16.54
N THR A 40 -3.70 1.10 -17.11
CA THR A 40 -4.81 0.80 -18.03
C THR A 40 -5.52 -0.45 -17.54
N PRO A 41 -6.78 -0.71 -17.94
CA PRO A 41 -7.52 -1.90 -17.52
C PRO A 41 -6.75 -3.22 -17.78
N GLU A 42 -5.94 -3.27 -18.82
CA GLU A 42 -5.20 -4.46 -19.24
C GLU A 42 -3.95 -4.71 -18.38
N ASN A 43 -3.39 -3.67 -17.74
CA ASN A 43 -2.12 -3.78 -17.02
C ASN A 43 -2.25 -3.64 -15.49
N VAL A 44 -3.46 -3.43 -14.96
CA VAL A 44 -3.68 -3.23 -13.51
C VAL A 44 -3.03 -4.34 -12.69
N GLY A 45 -3.29 -5.60 -13.05
CA GLY A 45 -2.84 -6.79 -12.33
C GLY A 45 -1.33 -6.83 -12.08
N GLU A 46 -0.56 -6.73 -13.16
CA GLU A 46 0.91 -6.78 -13.12
C GLU A 46 1.51 -5.51 -12.52
N LYS A 47 0.96 -4.35 -12.90
CA LYS A 47 1.61 -3.06 -12.72
C LYS A 47 1.34 -2.47 -11.35
N VAL A 48 0.13 -2.62 -10.82
CA VAL A 48 -0.26 -2.00 -9.56
C VAL A 48 0.12 -2.94 -8.42
N HIS A 49 0.77 -2.40 -7.40
CA HIS A 49 1.19 -3.15 -6.23
C HIS A 49 0.56 -2.57 -4.96
N LEU A 50 0.06 -3.44 -4.09
CA LEU A 50 -0.22 -3.06 -2.70
C LEU A 50 1.11 -3.00 -1.94
N ARG A 51 1.38 -1.84 -1.33
CA ARG A 51 2.57 -1.60 -0.51
C ARG A 51 2.16 -1.53 0.94
N VAL A 52 2.65 -2.45 1.76
CA VAL A 52 2.39 -2.49 3.21
C VAL A 52 3.68 -2.27 3.97
N GLU A 53 3.64 -1.44 4.99
CA GLU A 53 4.73 -1.21 5.93
C GLU A 53 4.37 -1.83 7.27
N VAL A 54 5.19 -2.77 7.73
CA VAL A 54 5.18 -3.23 9.12
C VAL A 54 6.11 -2.31 9.88
N GLN A 55 5.53 -1.48 10.74
CA GLN A 55 6.27 -0.47 11.48
C GLN A 55 6.40 -0.90 12.94
N VAL A 56 7.63 -1.02 13.43
CA VAL A 56 7.95 -1.52 14.78
C VAL A 56 8.75 -0.48 15.54
N LEU A 57 8.36 -0.23 16.79
CA LEU A 57 8.94 0.82 17.65
C LEU A 57 9.58 0.23 18.92
N PRO A 58 10.75 -0.44 18.85
CA PRO A 58 11.43 -0.90 20.05
C PRO A 58 12.21 0.23 20.73
N ARG A 59 12.28 0.16 22.07
CA ARG A 59 13.18 1.00 22.88
C ARG A 59 14.53 0.31 23.02
N LEU A 60 15.61 1.02 22.70
CA LEU A 60 16.98 0.53 22.80
C LEU A 60 17.44 0.52 24.27
N ALA A 61 17.83 -0.65 24.76
CA ALA A 61 18.11 -0.87 26.19
C ALA A 61 19.25 0.01 26.75
N ARG A 62 20.28 0.31 25.94
CA ARG A 62 21.47 1.06 26.39
C ARG A 62 21.33 2.57 26.24
N SER A 63 20.83 3.02 25.09
CA SER A 63 20.75 4.45 24.76
C SER A 63 19.41 5.10 25.13
N ASN A 64 18.40 4.29 25.48
CA ASN A 64 17.03 4.72 25.69
C ASN A 64 16.38 5.37 24.44
N GLY A 65 17.02 5.26 23.27
CA GLY A 65 16.48 5.72 22.00
C GLY A 65 15.29 4.88 21.54
N LEU A 66 14.38 5.47 20.77
CA LEU A 66 13.32 4.75 20.07
C LEU A 66 13.76 4.52 18.62
N LEU A 67 13.86 3.24 18.24
CA LEU A 67 14.10 2.88 16.85
C LEU A 67 12.75 2.84 16.13
N PHE A 68 12.67 3.42 14.94
CA PHE A 68 11.49 3.32 14.09
C PHE A 68 11.83 2.47 12.88
N LEU A 69 11.50 1.18 12.95
CA LEU A 69 11.73 0.24 11.86
C LEU A 69 10.56 0.30 10.88
N ILE A 70 10.85 0.41 9.59
CA ILE A 70 9.86 0.35 8.53
C ILE A 70 10.24 -0.82 7.62
N ARG A 71 9.54 -1.94 7.75
CA ARG A 71 9.69 -3.08 6.83
C ARG A 71 8.61 -3.02 5.77
N THR A 72 8.99 -2.73 4.54
CA THR A 72 8.06 -2.64 3.41
C THR A 72 7.93 -3.98 2.68
N TYR A 73 6.70 -4.35 2.35
CA TYR A 73 6.32 -5.46 1.48
C TYR A 73 5.58 -4.93 0.26
N LEU A 74 5.77 -5.59 -0.88
CA LEU A 74 5.07 -5.32 -2.14
C LEU A 74 4.47 -6.62 -2.65
N ILE A 75 3.22 -6.55 -3.12
CA ILE A 75 2.51 -7.63 -3.79
C ILE A 75 1.78 -7.04 -5.00
N SER A 76 1.93 -7.63 -6.18
CA SER A 76 1.17 -7.22 -7.38
C SER A 76 -0.33 -7.50 -7.18
N LEU A 77 -1.19 -6.83 -7.95
CA LEU A 77 -2.61 -7.14 -7.87
C LEU A 77 -2.93 -8.53 -8.43
N ASP A 78 -2.20 -9.03 -9.42
CA ASP A 78 -2.31 -10.41 -9.90
C ASP A 78 -2.03 -11.44 -8.80
N GLU A 79 -0.97 -11.23 -8.01
CA GLU A 79 -0.68 -12.09 -6.85
C GLU A 79 -1.74 -11.92 -5.75
N LEU A 80 -2.20 -10.70 -5.50
CA LEU A 80 -3.16 -10.40 -4.43
C LEU A 80 -4.52 -11.08 -4.68
N VAL A 81 -5.00 -11.08 -5.92
CA VAL A 81 -6.31 -11.66 -6.26
C VAL A 81 -6.34 -13.19 -6.23
N THR A 82 -5.19 -13.86 -6.16
CA THR A 82 -5.13 -15.30 -5.86
C THR A 82 -5.77 -15.65 -4.52
N ASN A 83 -5.92 -14.65 -3.63
CA ASN A 83 -6.78 -14.73 -2.45
C ASN A 83 -8.09 -13.95 -2.71
N PRO A 84 -9.23 -14.63 -2.96
CA PRO A 84 -10.50 -13.98 -3.27
C PRO A 84 -10.98 -13.02 -2.17
N ALA A 85 -10.71 -13.35 -0.90
CA ALA A 85 -11.12 -12.51 0.23
C ALA A 85 -10.35 -11.18 0.25
N TRP A 86 -9.09 -11.17 -0.20
CA TRP A 86 -8.28 -9.95 -0.30
C TRP A 86 -8.74 -9.07 -1.46
N ALA A 87 -9.00 -9.66 -2.64
CA ALA A 87 -9.52 -8.94 -3.79
C ALA A 87 -10.81 -8.18 -3.46
N LYS A 88 -11.78 -8.90 -2.89
CA LYS A 88 -13.06 -8.36 -2.43
C LYS A 88 -12.89 -7.23 -1.41
N ARG A 89 -12.05 -7.45 -0.39
CA ARG A 89 -11.81 -6.44 0.65
C ARG A 89 -11.13 -5.20 0.08
N LEU A 90 -10.13 -5.36 -0.79
CA LEU A 90 -9.41 -4.25 -1.39
C LEU A 90 -10.37 -3.38 -2.22
N ARG A 91 -11.23 -3.99 -3.05
CA ARG A 91 -12.22 -3.25 -3.82
C ARG A 91 -13.13 -2.40 -2.94
N ARG A 92 -13.67 -2.98 -1.87
CA ARG A 92 -14.52 -2.28 -0.89
C ARG A 92 -13.79 -1.10 -0.24
N VAL A 93 -12.55 -1.33 0.21
CA VAL A 93 -11.71 -0.29 0.82
C VAL A 93 -11.49 0.87 -0.16
N LEU A 94 -11.15 0.58 -1.42
CA LEU A 94 -10.92 1.62 -2.43
C LEU A 94 -12.20 2.41 -2.77
N ARG A 95 -13.36 1.74 -2.81
CA ARG A 95 -14.67 2.38 -3.02
C ARG A 95 -15.07 3.29 -1.86
N SER A 96 -14.77 2.90 -0.62
CA SER A 96 -15.10 3.70 0.57
C SER A 96 -13.97 4.64 1.00
N LEU A 97 -12.85 4.69 0.26
CA LEU A 97 -11.69 5.50 0.63
C LEU A 97 -12.05 6.98 0.46
N PRO A 98 -11.93 7.81 1.51
CA PRO A 98 -12.21 9.24 1.39
C PRO A 98 -11.31 9.87 0.31
N PRO A 99 -11.85 10.77 -0.55
CA PRO A 99 -11.09 11.38 -1.65
C PRO A 99 -9.77 12.01 -1.20
N GLU A 100 -9.78 12.71 -0.06
CA GLU A 100 -8.60 13.35 0.52
C GLU A 100 -7.50 12.34 0.90
N ILE A 101 -7.88 11.14 1.33
CA ILE A 101 -6.94 10.04 1.64
C ILE A 101 -6.41 9.42 0.34
N ALA A 102 -7.25 9.30 -0.70
CA ALA A 102 -6.82 8.84 -2.01
C ALA A 102 -5.81 9.81 -2.65
N ASP A 103 -6.05 11.12 -2.55
CA ASP A 103 -5.15 12.17 -3.01
C ASP A 103 -3.83 12.15 -2.26
N TYR A 104 -3.90 12.11 -0.92
CA TYR A 104 -2.72 12.03 -0.06
C TYR A 104 -1.84 10.80 -0.36
N LYS A 105 -2.47 9.63 -0.61
CA LYS A 105 -1.76 8.39 -0.99
C LYS A 105 -1.34 8.37 -2.47
N GLY A 106 -1.73 9.36 -3.26
CA GLY A 106 -1.39 9.47 -4.69
C GLY A 106 -2.08 8.43 -5.57
N LEU A 107 -3.29 8.02 -5.21
CA LEU A 107 -4.07 6.98 -5.88
C LEU A 107 -5.03 7.54 -6.94
N SER A 108 -5.41 8.81 -6.84
CA SER A 108 -6.55 9.40 -7.53
C SER A 108 -6.52 9.29 -9.05
N ARG A 109 -5.33 9.17 -9.64
CA ARG A 109 -5.15 9.04 -11.10
C ARG A 109 -5.56 7.67 -11.66
N TYR A 110 -5.57 6.63 -10.83
CA TYR A 110 -5.79 5.24 -11.27
C TYR A 110 -6.72 4.43 -10.35
N LYS A 111 -7.18 5.00 -9.23
CA LYS A 111 -8.04 4.34 -8.25
C LYS A 111 -9.28 3.72 -8.91
N ASP A 112 -9.95 4.46 -9.77
CA ASP A 112 -11.21 4.02 -10.38
C ASP A 112 -10.96 2.89 -11.39
N THR A 113 -9.86 2.95 -12.16
CA THR A 113 -9.42 1.86 -13.04
C THR A 113 -9.17 0.57 -12.24
N VAL A 114 -8.57 0.66 -11.06
CA VAL A 114 -8.35 -0.49 -10.17
C VAL A 114 -9.66 -1.03 -9.62
N ILE A 115 -10.61 -0.16 -9.23
CA ILE A 115 -11.92 -0.58 -8.72
C ILE A 115 -12.70 -1.37 -9.78
N GLU A 116 -12.67 -0.90 -11.03
CA GLU A 116 -13.32 -1.58 -12.16
C GLU A 116 -12.62 -2.91 -12.47
N TRP A 117 -11.29 -2.94 -12.50
CA TRP A 117 -10.54 -4.17 -12.69
C TRP A 117 -10.80 -5.21 -11.60
N LEU A 118 -11.03 -4.77 -10.35
CA LEU A 118 -11.38 -5.65 -9.23
C LEU A 118 -12.85 -6.12 -9.26
N ALA A 119 -13.72 -5.55 -10.10
CA ALA A 119 -15.16 -5.85 -10.11
C ALA A 119 -15.50 -7.34 -10.30
N PRO A 120 -14.81 -8.12 -11.16
CA PRO A 120 -15.08 -9.54 -11.32
C PRO A 120 -14.82 -10.39 -10.06
N TYR A 121 -14.07 -9.87 -9.09
CA TYR A 121 -13.73 -10.55 -7.83
C TYR A 121 -14.72 -10.24 -6.70
N GLU A 122 -15.80 -9.52 -6.99
CA GLU A 122 -16.91 -9.30 -6.07
C GLU A 122 -18.04 -10.31 -6.34
N ASP A 123 -18.33 -11.14 -5.35
CA ASP A 123 -19.35 -12.20 -5.36
C ASP A 123 -20.74 -11.72 -4.88
N GLY A 124 -21.00 -10.40 -4.90
CA GLY A 124 -22.32 -9.82 -4.58
C GLY A 124 -22.79 -9.94 -3.12
N GLN A 125 -22.07 -10.70 -2.28
CA GLN A 125 -22.19 -10.77 -0.81
C GLN A 125 -21.24 -9.78 -0.17
#